data_AF-A0A954GU34-F1
#
_entry.id   AF-A0A954GU34-F1
#
_cell.length_a   1.000
_cell.length_b   1.000
_cell.length_c   1.000
_cell.angle_alpha   90.00
_cell.angle_beta   90.00
_cell.angle_gamma   90.00
#
_symmetry.space_group_name_H-M   'P 1'
#
loop_
_entity.id
_entity.type
_entity.pdbx_description
1 polymer ?
#
loop_
_entity_poly.entity_id
_entity_poly.type
_entity_poly.pdbx_seq_one_letter_code
_entity_poly.pdbx_strand_id
1 'polypeptide(L)'
;EEILIWPLGGLAFVQPGASFTSRFWTPAAGPISNLILFLATLPAVLYHGAPAGTFHLIYVPNLELVPSTLLLDFLILICSLNLKLTVLNLLPIYPLDGSQMATEVAARYHPREIARQGALWFSLFLCIVMTLIGAMLNRPELGRNMMPLIYLGFTLMVFGMYEFLMHAQRRALGDWMGSQDDTFLGYDFSKGYAAFDEEDESPSAAEVKRQQEIEAKRQREEQEREEIRQRVDELLEKVHQGGLDSLSDAERQFLRLASKKYPSRG
;
A
#
# COMPACT_ATOMS: atom_id res chain seq x y z
N GLU A 1 -5.45 10.45 -21.52
CA GLU A 1 -6.26 10.60 -20.29
C GLU A 1 -7.68 10.16 -20.63
N GLU A 2 -8.14 9.08 -20.02
CA GLU A 2 -9.48 8.53 -20.22
C GLU A 2 -10.20 8.58 -18.87
N ILE A 3 -11.35 9.24 -18.84
CA ILE A 3 -12.22 9.28 -17.65
C ILE A 3 -13.29 8.23 -17.86
N LEU A 4 -13.14 7.10 -17.17
CA LEU A 4 -14.12 6.02 -17.24
C LEU A 4 -15.20 6.27 -16.19
N ILE A 5 -16.43 6.49 -16.66
CA ILE A 5 -17.59 6.62 -15.77
C ILE A 5 -18.02 5.21 -15.38
N TRP A 6 -17.76 4.83 -14.13
CA TRP A 6 -18.17 3.56 -13.53
C TRP A 6 -19.43 3.80 -12.65
N PRO A 7 -20.39 2.86 -12.53
CA PRO A 7 -21.56 2.98 -11.64
C PRO A 7 -21.27 3.37 -10.18
N LEU A 8 -20.05 3.16 -9.69
CA LEU A 8 -19.63 3.52 -8.33
C LEU A 8 -18.82 4.84 -8.27
N GLY A 9 -18.53 5.49 -9.41
CA GLY A 9 -17.78 6.75 -9.48
C GLY A 9 -17.01 6.96 -10.78
N GLY A 10 -16.27 8.07 -10.87
CA GLY A 10 -15.36 8.32 -12.00
C GLY A 10 -13.96 7.76 -11.72
N LEU A 11 -13.50 6.81 -12.52
CA LEU A 11 -12.12 6.35 -12.53
C LEU A 11 -11.34 7.24 -13.51
N ALA A 12 -10.61 8.22 -12.98
CA ALA A 12 -9.62 8.96 -13.74
C ALA A 12 -8.25 8.30 -13.50
N PHE A 13 -7.69 7.65 -14.53
CA PHE A 13 -6.35 7.10 -14.47
C PHE A 13 -5.33 8.23 -14.60
N VAL A 14 -5.13 8.96 -13.52
CA VAL A 14 -4.06 9.96 -13.40
C VAL A 14 -2.88 9.25 -12.76
N GLN A 15 -1.73 9.25 -13.41
CA GLN A 15 -0.47 8.84 -12.79
C GLN A 15 0.07 10.06 -12.02
N PRO A 16 -0.06 10.13 -10.68
CA PRO A 16 0.52 11.23 -9.93
C PRO A 16 2.04 11.21 -10.10
N GLY A 17 2.66 12.39 -10.25
CA GLY A 17 4.11 12.50 -10.30
C GLY A 17 4.76 12.03 -8.99
N ALA A 18 6.05 11.69 -9.04
CA ALA A 18 6.75 11.07 -7.91
C ALA A 18 6.74 11.89 -6.61
N SER A 19 6.54 13.22 -6.68
CA SER A 19 6.51 14.11 -5.52
C SER A 19 5.37 13.80 -4.53
N PHE A 20 5.65 13.92 -3.23
CA PHE A 20 4.64 13.87 -2.16
C PHE A 20 3.44 14.77 -2.44
N THR A 21 3.70 16.01 -2.91
CA THR A 21 2.64 16.96 -3.25
C THR A 21 1.70 16.40 -4.30
N SER A 22 2.23 15.76 -5.36
CA SER A 22 1.36 15.15 -6.37
C SER A 22 0.57 13.98 -5.78
N ARG A 23 1.21 13.10 -5.01
CA ARG A 23 0.55 11.92 -4.41
C ARG A 23 -0.51 12.28 -3.38
N PHE A 24 -0.39 13.41 -2.69
CA PHE A 24 -1.38 13.91 -1.74
C PHE A 24 -2.50 14.70 -2.43
N TRP A 25 -2.17 15.59 -3.37
CA TRP A 25 -3.16 16.45 -4.02
C TRP A 25 -4.05 15.71 -5.02
N THR A 26 -3.55 14.64 -5.65
CA THR A 26 -4.34 13.81 -6.56
C THR A 26 -5.58 13.20 -5.88
N PRO A 27 -5.48 12.45 -4.76
CA PRO A 27 -6.65 11.96 -4.05
C PRO A 27 -7.43 13.10 -3.38
N ALA A 28 -6.76 14.18 -2.93
CA ALA A 28 -7.46 15.32 -2.33
C ALA A 28 -8.36 16.09 -3.32
N ALA A 29 -8.11 15.99 -4.63
CA ALA A 29 -8.92 16.65 -5.65
C ALA A 29 -10.40 16.23 -5.59
N GLY A 30 -10.68 14.96 -5.28
CA GLY A 30 -12.04 14.44 -5.11
C GLY A 30 -12.81 15.18 -4.00
N PRO A 31 -12.40 15.07 -2.72
CA PRO A 31 -13.01 15.79 -1.61
C PRO A 31 -13.08 17.30 -1.82
N ILE A 32 -12.05 17.91 -2.42
CA ILE A 32 -12.01 19.36 -2.67
C ILE A 32 -13.07 19.76 -3.69
N SER A 33 -13.25 19.00 -4.77
CA SER A 33 -14.27 19.30 -5.78
C SER A 33 -15.68 19.23 -5.18
N ASN A 34 -15.95 18.20 -4.37
CA ASN A 34 -17.20 18.07 -3.63
C ASN A 34 -17.38 19.24 -2.63
N LEU A 35 -16.33 19.64 -1.93
CA LEU A 35 -16.38 20.77 -1.00
C LEU A 35 -16.71 22.08 -1.72
N ILE A 36 -16.12 22.32 -2.90
CA ILE A 36 -16.41 23.51 -3.71
C ILE A 36 -17.87 23.53 -4.14
N LEU A 37 -18.41 22.40 -4.61
CA LEU A 37 -19.83 22.29 -5.00
C LEU A 37 -20.78 22.50 -3.81
N PHE A 38 -20.43 21.96 -2.64
CA PHE A 38 -21.14 22.23 -1.39
C PHE A 38 -21.15 23.73 -1.07
N LEU A 39 -19.98 24.38 -1.05
CA LEU A 39 -19.86 25.79 -0.73
C LEU A 39 -20.55 26.70 -1.77
N ALA A 40 -20.57 26.31 -3.04
CA ALA A 40 -21.24 27.05 -4.10
C ALA A 40 -22.77 27.00 -3.97
N THR A 41 -23.32 25.87 -3.50
CA THR A 41 -24.77 25.68 -3.35
C THR A 41 -25.29 26.11 -1.97
N LEU A 42 -24.42 26.18 -0.97
CA LEU A 42 -24.76 26.52 0.42
C LEU A 42 -25.53 27.85 0.57
N PRO A 43 -25.17 28.98 -0.08
CA PRO A 43 -25.88 30.25 0.10
C PRO A 43 -27.35 30.17 -0.35
N ALA A 44 -27.62 29.46 -1.45
CA ALA A 44 -28.98 29.29 -1.96
C ALA A 44 -29.84 28.46 -1.00
N VAL A 45 -29.25 27.43 -0.39
CA VAL A 45 -29.91 26.58 0.62
C VAL A 45 -30.15 27.33 1.92
N LEU A 46 -29.19 28.14 2.39
CA LEU A 46 -29.35 28.94 3.60
C LEU A 46 -30.40 30.03 3.44
N TYR A 47 -30.46 30.68 2.28
CA TYR A 47 -31.42 31.75 2.00
C TYR A 47 -32.87 31.27 2.03
N HIS A 48 -33.16 30.07 1.53
CA HIS A 48 -34.53 29.54 1.47
C HIS A 48 -34.93 28.75 2.74
N GLY A 49 -34.02 28.62 3.70
CA GLY A 49 -34.21 27.79 4.90
C GLY A 49 -33.90 26.32 4.61
N ALA A 50 -32.84 25.80 5.24
CA ALA A 50 -32.43 24.42 5.06
C ALA A 50 -33.46 23.46 5.70
N PRO A 51 -34.08 22.53 4.95
CA PRO A 51 -34.96 21.54 5.55
C PRO A 51 -34.20 20.64 6.52
N ALA A 52 -34.94 20.10 7.49
CA ALA A 52 -34.39 19.18 8.48
C ALA A 52 -33.71 18.00 7.79
N GLY A 53 -32.46 17.73 8.15
CA GLY A 53 -31.68 16.63 7.56
C GLY A 53 -30.76 17.03 6.40
N THR A 54 -30.81 18.25 5.88
CA THR A 54 -29.90 18.73 4.81
C THR A 54 -28.44 18.51 5.16
N PHE A 55 -28.06 18.84 6.40
CA PHE A 55 -26.70 18.69 6.91
C PHE A 55 -26.48 17.38 7.68
N HIS A 56 -27.46 16.47 7.69
CA HIS A 56 -27.29 15.19 8.35
C HIS A 56 -26.41 14.28 7.49
N LEU A 57 -25.35 13.72 8.09
CA LEU A 57 -24.38 12.90 7.35
C LEU A 57 -24.98 11.57 6.89
N ILE A 58 -25.92 11.01 7.66
CA ILE A 58 -26.44 9.65 7.44
C ILE A 58 -27.73 9.66 6.62
N TYR A 59 -28.53 10.72 6.71
CA TYR A 59 -29.86 10.77 6.10
C TYR A 59 -29.87 11.75 4.94
N VAL A 60 -30.59 11.38 3.88
CA VAL A 60 -30.89 12.30 2.79
C VAL A 60 -32.09 13.16 3.23
N PRO A 61 -32.11 14.46 2.94
CA PRO A 61 -33.28 15.30 3.22
C PRO A 61 -34.51 14.74 2.49
N ASN A 62 -35.64 14.69 3.20
CA ASN A 62 -36.92 14.32 2.59
C ASN A 62 -37.45 15.52 1.82
N LEU A 63 -37.45 15.43 0.49
CA LEU A 63 -37.90 16.48 -0.41
C LEU A 63 -39.13 15.98 -1.18
N GLU A 64 -40.20 16.77 -1.16
CA GLU A 64 -41.36 16.56 -2.02
C GLU A 64 -41.06 17.29 -3.33
N LEU A 65 -40.62 16.55 -4.36
CA LEU A 65 -40.18 17.09 -5.66
C LEU A 65 -41.36 17.72 -6.42
N VAL A 66 -41.77 18.93 -6.02
CA VAL A 66 -42.89 19.67 -6.60
C VAL A 66 -42.39 20.63 -7.68
N PRO A 67 -43.06 20.76 -8.85
CA PRO A 67 -42.58 21.59 -9.96
C PRO A 67 -42.24 23.04 -9.62
N SER A 68 -42.93 23.62 -8.63
CA SER A 68 -42.70 25.00 -8.17
C SER A 68 -41.38 25.18 -7.41
N THR A 69 -40.87 24.13 -6.76
CA THR A 69 -39.65 24.16 -5.92
C THR A 69 -38.54 23.28 -6.48
N LEU A 70 -38.77 22.57 -7.59
CA LEU A 70 -37.85 21.61 -8.17
C LEU A 70 -36.39 22.09 -8.22
N LEU A 71 -36.15 23.31 -8.71
CA LEU A 71 -34.78 23.85 -8.80
C LEU A 71 -34.13 23.96 -7.42
N LEU A 72 -34.87 24.43 -6.43
CA LEU A 72 -34.39 24.54 -5.06
C LEU A 72 -34.17 23.16 -4.44
N ASP A 73 -35.09 22.21 -4.64
CA ASP A 73 -34.98 20.84 -4.15
C ASP A 73 -33.74 20.15 -4.74
N PHE A 74 -33.46 20.36 -6.02
CA PHE A 74 -32.22 19.91 -6.66
C PHE A 74 -30.98 20.56 -6.05
N LEU A 75 -30.99 21.87 -5.79
CA LEU A 75 -29.86 22.56 -5.15
C LEU A 75 -29.62 22.06 -3.72
N ILE A 76 -30.68 21.79 -2.95
CA ILE A 76 -30.60 21.19 -1.62
C ILE A 76 -29.99 19.78 -1.71
N LEU A 77 -30.42 18.97 -2.69
CA LEU A 77 -29.87 17.64 -2.91
C LEU A 77 -28.38 17.70 -3.29
N ILE A 78 -27.99 18.57 -4.21
CA ILE A 78 -26.59 18.77 -4.61
C ILE A 78 -25.77 19.20 -3.40
N CYS A 79 -26.23 20.18 -2.62
CA CYS A 79 -25.56 20.63 -1.41
C CYS A 79 -25.39 19.47 -0.41
N SER A 80 -26.46 18.73 -0.15
CA SER A 80 -26.47 17.65 0.84
C SER A 80 -25.59 16.46 0.42
N LEU A 81 -25.62 16.07 -0.86
CA LEU A 81 -24.80 14.98 -1.39
C LEU A 81 -23.31 15.35 -1.42
N ASN A 82 -22.98 16.56 -1.87
CA ASN A 82 -21.59 17.00 -1.92
C ASN A 82 -20.97 17.13 -0.52
N LEU A 83 -21.73 17.56 0.49
CA LEU A 83 -21.29 17.52 1.88
C LEU A 83 -21.00 16.08 2.33
N LYS A 84 -21.92 15.15 2.08
CA LYS A 84 -21.75 13.73 2.44
C LYS A 84 -20.54 13.11 1.75
N LEU A 85 -20.38 13.32 0.44
CA LEU A 85 -19.24 12.84 -0.33
C LEU A 85 -17.92 13.46 0.15
N THR A 86 -17.91 14.75 0.51
CA THR A 86 -16.73 15.39 1.09
C THR A 86 -16.32 14.73 2.40
N VAL A 87 -17.27 14.56 3.33
CA VAL A 87 -16.98 13.95 4.62
C VAL A 87 -16.57 12.50 4.46
N LEU A 88 -17.30 11.73 3.66
CA LEU A 88 -17.03 10.32 3.42
C LEU A 88 -15.67 10.13 2.76
N ASN A 89 -15.36 10.87 1.69
CA ASN A 89 -14.06 10.76 1.03
C ASN A 89 -12.90 11.25 1.89
N LEU A 90 -13.12 12.06 2.93
CA LEU A 90 -12.05 12.46 3.86
C LEU A 90 -11.82 11.45 4.99
N LEU A 91 -12.71 10.47 5.17
CA LEU A 91 -12.51 9.44 6.19
C LEU A 91 -11.26 8.60 5.87
N PRO A 92 -10.41 8.31 6.87
CA PRO A 92 -9.25 7.44 6.72
C PRO A 92 -9.66 5.95 6.65
N ILE A 93 -10.59 5.63 5.75
CA ILE A 93 -11.15 4.30 5.53
C ILE A 93 -10.91 3.90 4.08
N TYR A 94 -10.30 2.75 3.83
CA TYR A 94 -10.14 2.24 2.48
C TYR A 94 -11.50 1.78 1.91
N PRO A 95 -11.85 2.04 0.63
CA PRO A 95 -11.03 2.59 -0.48
C PRO A 95 -11.17 4.12 -0.67
N LEU A 96 -11.57 4.88 0.34
CA LEU A 96 -11.87 6.30 0.22
C LEU A 96 -10.58 7.14 0.08
N ASP A 97 -10.68 8.31 -0.54
CA ASP A 97 -9.53 9.19 -0.83
C ASP A 97 -8.71 9.53 0.43
N GLY A 98 -9.37 9.66 1.57
CA GLY A 98 -8.78 9.97 2.87
C GLY A 98 -7.85 8.87 3.37
N SER A 99 -8.07 7.60 2.99
CA SER A 99 -7.14 6.52 3.30
C SER A 99 -5.82 6.63 2.53
N GLN A 100 -5.89 7.07 1.27
CA GLN A 100 -4.71 7.33 0.45
C GLN A 100 -3.94 8.55 0.99
N MET A 101 -4.65 9.64 1.28
CA MET A 101 -4.07 10.83 1.91
C MET A 101 -3.39 10.50 3.25
N ALA A 102 -4.04 9.70 4.10
CA ALA A 102 -3.46 9.26 5.38
C ALA A 102 -2.22 8.38 5.19
N THR A 103 -2.23 7.49 4.19
CA THR A 103 -1.08 6.64 3.86
C THR A 103 0.11 7.47 3.40
N GLU A 104 -0.09 8.47 2.54
CA GLU A 104 0.98 9.35 2.06
C GLU A 104 1.55 10.21 3.20
N VAL A 105 0.71 10.67 4.13
CA VAL A 105 1.18 11.38 5.34
C VAL A 105 2.00 10.45 6.24
N ALA A 106 1.55 9.21 6.44
CA ALA A 106 2.27 8.22 7.26
C ALA A 106 3.60 7.77 6.60
N ALA A 107 3.62 7.68 5.27
CA ALA A 107 4.81 7.34 4.48
C ALA A 107 5.95 8.37 4.63
N ARG A 108 5.65 9.59 5.12
CA ARG A 108 6.69 10.59 5.44
C ARG A 108 7.57 10.20 6.63
N TYR A 109 7.05 9.37 7.54
CA TYR A 109 7.73 9.00 8.79
C TYR A 109 8.09 7.52 8.85
N HIS A 110 7.41 6.68 8.07
CA HIS A 110 7.58 5.23 8.07
C HIS A 110 7.75 4.71 6.64
N PRO A 111 8.42 3.56 6.47
CA PRO A 111 8.45 2.87 5.19
C PRO A 111 7.04 2.70 4.62
N ARG A 112 6.88 2.98 3.33
CA ARG A 112 5.57 3.05 2.67
C ARG A 112 4.74 1.78 2.82
N GLU A 113 5.38 0.62 2.82
CA GLU A 113 4.70 -0.66 3.02
C GLU A 113 4.10 -0.79 4.44
N ILE A 114 4.81 -0.29 5.46
CA ILE A 114 4.30 -0.27 6.84
C ILE A 114 3.17 0.75 6.97
N ALA A 115 3.31 1.94 6.35
CA ALA A 115 2.28 2.96 6.34
C ALA A 115 0.97 2.45 5.71
N ARG A 116 1.08 1.77 4.57
CA ARG A 116 -0.05 1.20 3.84
C ARG A 116 -0.71 0.04 4.58
N GLN A 117 0.09 -0.87 5.14
CA GLN A 117 -0.43 -1.94 6.00
C GLN A 117 -1.15 -1.36 7.22
N GLY A 118 -0.55 -0.39 7.89
CA GLY A 118 -1.15 0.30 9.02
C GLY A 118 -2.48 0.97 8.67
N ALA A 119 -2.55 1.65 7.53
CA ALA A 119 -3.78 2.29 7.05
C ALA A 119 -4.90 1.27 6.78
N LEU A 120 -4.58 0.12 6.19
CA LEU A 120 -5.55 -0.95 5.96
C LEU A 120 -6.09 -1.53 7.27
N TRP A 121 -5.22 -1.87 8.22
CA TRP A 121 -5.63 -2.36 9.54
C TRP A 121 -6.46 -1.32 10.29
N PHE A 122 -6.03 -0.06 10.26
CA PHE A 122 -6.75 1.04 10.86
C PHE A 122 -8.14 1.23 10.23
N SER A 123 -8.25 1.13 8.91
CA SER A 123 -9.53 1.23 8.21
C SER A 123 -10.48 0.09 8.58
N LEU A 124 -9.99 -1.15 8.68
CA LEU A 124 -10.78 -2.31 9.09
C LEU A 124 -11.29 -2.13 10.52
N PHE A 125 -10.41 -1.71 11.42
CA PHE A 125 -10.78 -1.39 12.80
C PHE A 125 -11.87 -0.30 12.86
N LEU A 126 -11.69 0.78 12.10
CA LEU A 126 -12.64 1.89 12.06
C LEU A 126 -14.01 1.45 11.50
N CYS A 127 -14.04 0.60 10.47
CA CYS A 127 -15.27 0.02 9.94
C CYS A 127 -16.01 -0.86 10.96
N ILE A 128 -15.28 -1.69 11.72
CA ILE A 128 -15.84 -2.52 12.79
C ILE A 128 -16.45 -1.63 13.88
N VAL A 129 -15.69 -0.63 14.34
CA VAL A 129 -16.16 0.33 15.35
C VAL A 129 -17.40 1.08 14.85
N MET A 130 -17.39 1.57 13.61
CA MET A 130 -18.54 2.26 13.02
C MET A 130 -19.78 1.38 12.93
N THR A 131 -19.62 0.12 12.52
CA THR A 131 -20.71 -0.86 12.44
C THR A 131 -21.27 -1.18 13.83
N LEU A 132 -20.40 -1.36 14.82
CA LEU A 132 -20.78 -1.64 16.20
C LEU A 132 -21.48 -0.44 16.86
N ILE A 133 -20.99 0.77 16.64
CA ILE A 133 -21.65 2.01 17.06
C ILE A 133 -23.02 2.12 16.41
N GLY A 134 -23.12 1.87 15.10
CA GLY A 134 -24.39 1.81 14.38
C GLY A 134 -25.37 0.83 15.02
N ALA A 135 -24.91 -0.38 15.36
CA ALA A 135 -25.73 -1.41 16.00
C ALA A 135 -26.16 -1.03 17.42
N MET A 136 -25.27 -0.46 18.23
CA MET A 136 -25.56 -0.03 19.62
C MET A 136 -26.54 1.15 19.68
N LEU A 137 -26.40 2.09 18.73
CA LEU A 137 -27.26 3.27 18.63
C LEU A 137 -28.57 3.01 17.89
N ASN A 138 -28.72 1.84 17.24
CA ASN A 138 -29.94 1.47 16.54
C ASN A 138 -31.05 1.19 17.55
N ARG A 139 -31.91 2.18 17.76
CA ARG A 139 -33.08 2.12 18.63
C ARG A 139 -34.31 2.48 17.80
N PRO A 140 -34.82 1.53 16.97
CA PRO A 140 -35.96 1.78 16.10
C PRO A 140 -37.20 2.19 16.91
N GLU A 141 -37.35 1.66 18.12
CA GLU A 141 -38.42 2.01 19.07
C GLU A 141 -38.45 3.50 19.46
N LEU A 142 -37.29 4.18 19.39
CA LEU A 142 -37.15 5.60 19.73
C LEU A 142 -37.06 6.50 18.49
N GLY A 143 -37.43 5.98 17.32
CA GLY A 143 -37.36 6.69 16.03
C GLY A 143 -35.95 6.90 15.48
N ARG A 144 -34.91 6.28 16.07
CA ARG A 144 -33.53 6.36 15.60
C ARG A 144 -33.15 5.12 14.78
N ASN A 145 -33.23 5.26 13.46
CA ASN A 145 -32.93 4.19 12.50
C ASN A 145 -31.48 4.27 12.02
N MET A 146 -30.54 3.63 12.72
CA MET A 146 -29.11 3.66 12.37
C MET A 146 -28.70 2.60 11.35
N MET A 147 -29.68 1.90 10.74
CA MET A 147 -29.44 0.92 9.68
C MET A 147 -28.55 1.44 8.55
N PRO A 148 -28.69 2.68 8.01
CA PRO A 148 -27.79 3.15 6.96
C PRO A 148 -26.32 3.20 7.39
N LEU A 149 -26.04 3.51 8.66
CA LEU A 149 -24.67 3.54 9.19
C LEU A 149 -24.09 2.12 9.30
N ILE A 150 -24.92 1.15 9.72
CA ILE A 150 -24.53 -0.27 9.79
C ILE A 150 -24.22 -0.79 8.39
N TYR A 151 -25.11 -0.54 7.42
CA TYR A 151 -24.88 -0.95 6.03
C TYR A 151 -23.64 -0.29 5.44
N LEU A 152 -23.44 1.01 5.66
CA LEU A 152 -22.24 1.71 5.20
C LEU A 152 -20.97 1.10 5.80
N GLY A 153 -20.95 0.86 7.12
CA GLY A 153 -19.80 0.26 7.79
C GLY A 153 -19.50 -1.15 7.33
N PHE A 154 -20.54 -1.97 7.16
CA PHE A 154 -20.40 -3.32 6.64
C PHE A 154 -19.89 -3.34 5.19
N THR A 155 -20.45 -2.50 4.31
CA THR A 155 -20.03 -2.41 2.92
C THR A 155 -18.57 -1.97 2.80
N LEU A 156 -18.16 -0.91 3.52
CA LEU A 156 -16.76 -0.46 3.54
C LEU A 156 -15.83 -1.52 4.14
N MET A 157 -16.28 -2.26 5.16
CA MET A 157 -15.53 -3.39 5.71
C MET A 157 -15.28 -4.48 4.66
N VAL A 158 -16.28 -4.84 3.86
CA VAL A 158 -16.14 -5.83 2.79
C VAL A 158 -15.13 -5.37 1.73
N PHE A 159 -15.21 -4.11 1.30
CA PHE A 159 -14.22 -3.54 0.37
C PHE A 159 -12.80 -3.52 0.97
N GLY A 160 -12.66 -3.10 2.22
CA GLY A 160 -11.36 -3.12 2.92
C GLY A 160 -10.80 -4.53 3.09
N MET A 161 -11.65 -5.52 3.37
CA MET A 161 -11.24 -6.92 3.48
C MET A 161 -10.83 -7.51 2.13
N TYR A 162 -11.55 -7.18 1.05
CA TYR A 162 -11.20 -7.60 -0.31
C TYR A 162 -9.80 -7.11 -0.69
N GLU A 163 -9.51 -5.82 -0.45
CA GLU A 163 -8.20 -5.26 -0.75
C GLU A 163 -7.11 -5.87 0.15
N PHE A 164 -7.39 -6.05 1.44
CA PHE A 164 -6.46 -6.70 2.35
C PHE A 164 -6.06 -8.10 1.85
N LEU A 165 -7.05 -8.89 1.42
CA LEU A 165 -6.81 -10.21 0.86
C LEU A 165 -6.01 -10.13 -0.44
N MET A 166 -6.34 -9.18 -1.32
CA MET A 166 -5.61 -8.98 -2.57
C MET A 166 -4.15 -8.58 -2.34
N HIS A 167 -3.87 -7.70 -1.36
CA HIS A 167 -2.51 -7.34 -0.99
C HIS A 167 -1.75 -8.50 -0.35
N ALA A 168 -2.40 -9.27 0.52
CA ALA A 168 -1.80 -10.48 1.10
C ALA A 168 -1.44 -11.49 0.00
N GLN A 169 -2.33 -11.69 -0.98
CA GLN A 169 -2.10 -12.57 -2.11
C GLN A 169 -0.98 -12.07 -3.03
N ARG A 170 -0.91 -10.76 -3.31
CA ARG A 170 0.19 -10.16 -4.10
C ARG A 170 1.55 -10.34 -3.44
N ARG A 171 1.65 -10.18 -2.11
CA ARG A 171 2.89 -10.45 -1.37
C ARG A 171 3.26 -11.93 -1.41
N ALA A 172 2.30 -12.81 -1.15
CA ALA A 172 2.54 -14.24 -1.18
C ALA A 172 3.01 -14.71 -2.56
N LEU A 173 2.45 -14.15 -3.64
CA LEU A 173 2.89 -14.43 -5.00
C LEU A 173 4.29 -13.87 -5.29
N GLY A 174 4.58 -12.65 -4.85
CA GLY A 174 5.90 -12.03 -4.96
C GLY A 174 6.99 -12.84 -4.26
N ASP A 175 6.73 -13.31 -3.04
CA ASP A 175 7.64 -14.19 -2.30
C ASP A 175 7.83 -15.55 -2.99
N TRP A 176 6.77 -16.10 -3.62
CA TRP A 176 6.86 -17.38 -4.33
C TRP A 176 7.69 -17.26 -5.61
N MET A 177 7.49 -16.19 -6.38
CA MET A 177 8.27 -15.86 -7.59
C MET A 177 9.72 -15.50 -7.25
N GLY A 178 9.95 -14.73 -6.18
CA GLY A 178 11.28 -14.35 -5.70
C GLY A 178 12.09 -15.52 -5.11
N SER A 179 11.46 -16.67 -4.82
CA SER A 179 12.17 -17.86 -4.31
C SER A 179 12.66 -18.83 -5.39
N GLN A 180 12.17 -18.71 -6.64
CA GLN A 180 12.47 -19.68 -7.71
C GLN A 180 13.34 -19.14 -8.85
N ASP A 181 13.45 -17.82 -9.03
CA ASP A 181 14.02 -17.23 -10.25
C ASP A 181 15.23 -16.29 -10.06
N ASP A 182 15.93 -16.32 -8.92
CA ASP A 182 17.09 -15.42 -8.72
C ASP A 182 18.39 -15.91 -9.38
N THR A 183 18.45 -17.06 -10.07
CA THR A 183 19.74 -17.54 -10.67
C THR A 183 19.60 -18.33 -11.98
N PHE A 184 18.45 -18.40 -12.65
CA PHE A 184 18.34 -19.31 -13.80
C PHE A 184 19.06 -18.82 -15.08
N LEU A 185 19.28 -17.51 -15.28
CA LEU A 185 19.95 -16.99 -16.49
C LEU A 185 20.86 -15.75 -16.29
N GLY A 186 21.20 -15.41 -15.04
CA GLY A 186 22.04 -14.23 -14.76
C GLY A 186 21.40 -12.88 -15.12
N TYR A 187 20.10 -12.87 -15.39
CA TYR A 187 19.28 -11.68 -15.62
C TYR A 187 18.28 -11.55 -14.48
N ASP A 188 18.36 -10.45 -13.75
CA ASP A 188 17.49 -10.08 -12.63
C ASP A 188 16.15 -9.56 -13.15
N PHE A 189 15.18 -10.46 -13.30
CA PHE A 189 13.82 -10.14 -13.76
C PHE A 189 12.95 -9.45 -12.69
N SER A 190 13.40 -9.43 -11.42
CA SER A 190 12.69 -8.75 -10.34
C SER A 190 12.56 -7.24 -10.61
N LYS A 191 13.54 -6.65 -11.31
CA LYS A 191 13.55 -5.24 -11.69
C LYS A 191 12.65 -4.91 -12.88
N GLY A 192 12.43 -5.84 -13.80
CA GLY A 192 11.69 -5.59 -15.05
C GLY A 192 10.18 -5.40 -14.86
N TYR A 193 9.61 -6.02 -13.84
CA TYR A 193 8.19 -5.84 -13.48
C TYR A 193 7.99 -4.94 -12.26
N ALA A 194 8.96 -4.83 -11.35
CA ALA A 194 8.93 -3.84 -10.26
C ALA A 194 9.14 -2.40 -10.76
N ALA A 195 9.80 -2.18 -11.90
CA ALA A 195 9.97 -0.86 -12.51
C ALA A 195 8.66 -0.20 -13.00
N PHE A 196 7.54 -0.93 -13.01
CA PHE A 196 6.23 -0.32 -13.29
C PHE A 196 5.50 0.18 -12.03
N ASP A 197 5.95 -0.18 -10.83
CA ASP A 197 5.34 0.23 -9.54
C ASP A 197 6.31 0.94 -8.58
N GLU A 198 7.62 0.91 -8.83
CA GLU A 198 8.63 1.63 -8.05
C GLU A 198 9.55 2.47 -8.95
N GLU A 199 9.15 3.72 -9.19
CA GLU A 199 10.09 4.78 -9.58
C GLU A 199 10.12 5.90 -8.52
N ASP A 200 11.34 6.05 -8.00
CA ASP A 200 11.94 7.17 -7.26
C ASP A 200 11.50 7.47 -5.83
N GLU A 201 11.90 6.62 -4.89
CA GLU A 201 12.69 7.12 -3.75
C GLU A 201 14.16 6.90 -4.11
N SER A 202 14.85 7.97 -4.54
CA SER A 202 16.30 7.91 -4.70
C SER A 202 16.88 7.51 -3.34
N PRO A 203 17.51 6.32 -3.20
CA PRO A 203 18.09 5.89 -1.94
C PRO A 203 19.06 6.96 -1.46
N SER A 204 18.98 7.31 -0.17
CA SER A 204 19.90 8.28 0.41
C SER A 204 21.33 7.86 0.09
N ALA A 205 22.23 8.78 -0.23
CA ALA A 205 23.62 8.46 -0.58
C ALA A 205 24.32 7.56 0.48
N ALA A 206 23.84 7.60 1.72
CA ALA A 206 24.28 6.72 2.80
C ALA A 206 23.80 5.27 2.67
N GLU A 207 22.58 5.02 2.16
CA GLU A 207 22.02 3.68 1.94
C GLU A 207 22.65 3.00 0.73
N VAL A 208 22.88 3.76 -0.36
CA VAL A 208 23.62 3.28 -1.53
C VAL A 208 25.04 2.89 -1.15
N LYS A 209 25.73 3.71 -0.37
CA LYS A 209 27.09 3.43 0.10
C LYS A 209 27.13 2.19 1.00
N ARG A 210 26.13 2.04 1.89
CA ARG A 210 26.03 0.86 2.77
C ARG A 210 25.77 -0.42 1.98
N GLN A 211 24.94 -0.37 0.94
CA GLN A 211 24.72 -1.51 0.05
C GLN A 211 25.99 -1.86 -0.76
N GLN A 212 26.66 -0.86 -1.33
CA GLN A 212 27.94 -1.05 -2.03
C GLN A 212 29.03 -1.64 -1.12
N GLU A 213 29.10 -1.23 0.15
CA GLU A 213 30.05 -1.78 1.12
C GLU A 213 29.73 -3.25 1.47
N ILE A 214 28.45 -3.60 1.60
CA ILE A 214 28.01 -4.98 1.86
C ILE A 214 28.28 -5.88 0.64
N GLU A 215 28.00 -5.38 -0.57
CA GLU A 215 28.23 -6.09 -1.83
C GLU A 215 29.73 -6.29 -2.08
N ALA A 216 30.55 -5.24 -1.92
CA ALA A 216 32.00 -5.32 -2.06
C ALA A 216 32.62 -6.27 -1.01
N LYS A 217 32.07 -6.32 0.21
CA LYS A 217 32.52 -7.27 1.23
C LYS A 217 32.17 -8.70 0.82
N ARG A 218 30.96 -8.94 0.29
CA ARG A 218 30.53 -10.26 -0.19
C ARG A 218 31.40 -10.74 -1.36
N GLN A 219 31.69 -9.86 -2.33
CA GLN A 219 32.56 -10.17 -3.46
C GLN A 219 33.98 -10.54 -3.03
N ARG A 220 34.54 -9.84 -2.04
CA ARG A 220 35.86 -10.18 -1.47
C ARG A 220 35.85 -11.54 -0.77
N GLU A 221 34.81 -11.81 0.02
CA GLU A 221 34.67 -13.11 0.68
C GLU A 221 34.48 -14.26 -0.32
N GLU A 222 33.83 -14.02 -1.46
CA GLU A 222 33.71 -14.98 -2.56
C GLU A 222 35.03 -15.20 -3.29
N GLN A 223 35.76 -14.13 -3.63
CA GLN A 223 37.09 -14.24 -4.24
C GLN A 223 38.07 -15.00 -3.35
N GLU A 224 38.12 -14.68 -2.05
CA GLU A 224 38.96 -15.41 -1.09
C GLU A 224 38.55 -16.89 -1.00
N ARG A 225 37.24 -17.19 -1.09
CA ARG A 225 36.74 -18.58 -1.12
C ARG A 225 37.18 -19.31 -2.37
N GLU A 226 37.13 -18.67 -3.53
CA GLU A 226 37.54 -19.25 -4.80
C GLU A 226 39.05 -19.52 -4.82
N GLU A 227 39.87 -18.59 -4.35
CA GLU A 227 41.32 -18.78 -4.24
C GLU A 227 41.67 -19.95 -3.30
N ILE A 228 41.01 -20.01 -2.13
CA ILE A 228 41.19 -21.13 -1.20
C ILE A 228 40.76 -22.45 -1.85
N ARG A 229 39.66 -22.45 -2.61
CA ARG A 229 39.15 -23.65 -3.29
C ARG A 229 40.12 -24.14 -4.36
N GLN A 230 40.62 -23.25 -5.21
CA GLN A 230 41.64 -23.60 -6.22
C GLN A 230 42.88 -24.19 -5.56
N ARG A 231 43.36 -23.57 -4.46
CA ARG A 231 44.51 -24.06 -3.70
C ARG A 231 44.25 -25.44 -3.09
N VAL A 232 43.04 -25.69 -2.59
CA VAL A 232 42.65 -27.01 -2.07
C VAL A 232 42.62 -28.04 -3.21
N ASP A 233 42.03 -27.71 -4.35
CA ASP A 233 41.94 -28.60 -5.51
C ASP A 233 43.34 -28.98 -6.04
N GLU A 234 44.27 -28.02 -6.17
CA GLU A 234 45.67 -28.28 -6.52
C GLU A 234 46.35 -29.25 -5.55
N LEU A 235 46.12 -29.08 -4.25
CA LEU A 235 46.70 -29.96 -3.23
C LEU A 235 46.05 -31.34 -3.22
N LEU A 236 44.74 -31.44 -3.49
CA LEU A 236 44.05 -32.71 -3.64
C LEU A 236 44.56 -33.47 -4.88
N GLU A 237 44.89 -32.79 -5.97
CA GLU A 237 45.50 -33.40 -7.14
C GLU A 237 46.90 -33.96 -6.83
N LYS A 238 47.74 -33.22 -6.10
CA LYS A 238 49.04 -33.72 -5.62
C LYS A 238 48.89 -34.94 -4.70
N VAL A 239 47.88 -34.97 -3.85
CA VAL A 239 47.56 -36.12 -2.99
C VAL A 239 47.08 -37.31 -3.82
N HIS A 240 46.29 -37.07 -4.86
CA HIS A 240 45.80 -38.13 -5.74
C HIS A 240 46.95 -38.80 -6.51
N GLN A 241 47.95 -38.03 -6.94
CA GLN A 241 49.11 -38.56 -7.69
C GLN A 241 50.17 -39.23 -6.79
N GLY A 242 50.42 -38.70 -5.60
CA GLY A 242 51.56 -39.10 -4.75
C GLY A 242 51.24 -39.55 -3.32
N GLY A 243 49.96 -39.65 -2.96
CA GLY A 243 49.51 -39.95 -1.59
C GLY A 243 49.74 -38.78 -0.62
N LEU A 244 49.38 -38.96 0.66
CA LEU A 244 49.52 -37.93 1.71
C LEU A 244 50.98 -37.55 2.03
N ASP A 245 51.94 -38.35 1.57
CA ASP A 245 53.38 -38.17 1.79
C ASP A 245 54.03 -37.24 0.74
N SER A 246 53.29 -36.86 -0.31
CA SER A 246 53.76 -35.91 -1.34
C SER A 246 53.65 -34.44 -0.92
N LEU A 247 52.96 -34.16 0.19
CA LEU A 247 52.72 -32.81 0.70
C LEU A 247 53.80 -32.38 1.70
N SER A 248 54.19 -31.12 1.63
CA SER A 248 54.97 -30.47 2.69
C SER A 248 54.15 -30.31 3.97
N ASP A 249 54.82 -30.20 5.12
CA ASP A 249 54.15 -30.01 6.41
C ASP A 249 53.26 -28.76 6.45
N ALA A 250 53.63 -27.70 5.70
CA ALA A 250 52.85 -26.49 5.56
C ALA A 250 51.55 -26.72 4.75
N GLU A 251 51.61 -27.47 3.65
CA GLU A 251 50.44 -27.80 2.82
C GLU A 251 49.47 -28.74 3.57
N ARG A 252 50.01 -29.69 4.34
CA ARG A 252 49.21 -30.59 5.17
C ARG A 252 48.45 -29.84 6.28
N GLN A 253 49.08 -28.84 6.90
CA GLN A 253 48.44 -27.98 7.89
C GLN A 253 47.35 -27.11 7.25
N PHE A 254 47.59 -26.57 6.05
CA PHE A 254 46.61 -25.79 5.30
C PHE A 254 45.35 -26.61 4.97
N LEU A 255 45.50 -27.83 4.44
CA LEU A 255 44.37 -28.71 4.14
C LEU A 255 43.52 -29.04 5.38
N ARG A 256 44.16 -29.30 6.53
CA ARG A 256 43.44 -29.54 7.80
C ARG A 256 42.63 -28.33 8.24
N LEU A 257 43.20 -27.12 8.10
CA LEU A 257 42.50 -25.87 8.43
C LEU A 257 41.35 -25.60 7.46
N ALA A 258 41.54 -25.81 6.16
CA ALA A 258 40.51 -25.65 5.14
C ALA A 258 39.35 -26.64 5.33
N SER A 259 39.65 -27.92 5.58
CA SER A 259 38.65 -28.97 5.85
C SER A 259 37.80 -28.68 7.09
N LYS A 260 38.39 -28.07 8.13
CA LYS A 260 37.65 -27.63 9.33
C LYS A 260 36.74 -26.42 9.06
N LYS A 261 37.17 -25.50 8.20
CA LYS A 261 36.42 -24.28 7.86
C LYS A 261 35.30 -24.53 6.85
N TYR A 262 35.48 -25.50 5.96
CA TYR A 262 34.53 -25.89 4.92
C TYR A 262 34.30 -27.40 4.96
N PRO A 263 33.49 -27.91 5.92
CA PRO A 263 33.13 -29.32 5.93
C PRO A 263 32.37 -29.62 4.64
N SER A 264 32.91 -30.55 3.83
CA SER A 264 32.22 -31.07 2.66
C SER A 264 30.84 -31.58 3.12
N ARG A 265 29.77 -31.02 2.57
CA ARG A 265 28.45 -31.64 2.65
C ARG A 265 28.52 -32.94 1.86
N GLY A 266 28.85 -34.03 2.54
CA GLY A 266 28.63 -35.39 2.07
C GLY A 266 27.16 -35.73 2.10
#